data_AF-A0A970RWH1-F1
#
_entry.id   AF-A0A970RWH1-F1
#
_cell.length_a   1.000
_cell.length_b   1.000
_cell.length_c   1.000
_cell.angle_alpha   90.00
_cell.angle_beta   90.00
_cell.angle_gamma   90.00
#
_symmetry.space_group_name_H-M   'P 1'
#
loop_
_entity.id
_entity.type
_entity.pdbx_description
1 polymer ?
#
loop_
_entity_poly.entity_id
_entity_poly.type
_entity_poly.pdbx_seq_one_letter_code
_entity_poly.pdbx_strand_id
1 'polypeptide(L)'
;MDIKQLIKEKYEAHTDFNFNNENEIYLRFKKLYGKKAISALNGKKLLYRLFARKEMDEDSLFYNIEYNYRRFGDIRGGSANKYPLFFYSEKKTWVKGPRKNNIELTESEAISYAKDLRDKLVKLFDEVEKRIPLDSIEKYQQLQTFVLSDSLYKKQWVLKYLHMLYPEFFSTFYSRKWIEKVATKLGIKVEGKGDDNVSLNGQISLVANELGIPNVFFAHVIYEILGFDNNDKYVEDVEDDVEVEDAIESKELPTRSPRTTKIHPLNAILYGAPGTGKTYATAEYAVAIIENRDIKDEDREKLMKRYRELQKEGKITFTTFHQSYGYEDFIQGLRPETKDGVMEFKPVDGVFKRIADKALNDNNSNYVIIIDEINRANMSKVLGELITLIEEDKRWGEINELSVTLPSGEVFVVPNNLYIIGTMNTADKSISIIDVALRRRFEFIEQQVDPSKVTDTKLREVLNKINSKLKDETDSTDLLVGHAYFMNKTIDDLDKLLNRAIIPLLYEYFFDNGKKVKSVIEGAIKDTGYKVDSSALGRIKVVKE
;
A
#
# COMPACT_ATOMS: atom_id res chain seq x y z
N MET A 1 11.93 16.81 30.07
CA MET A 1 11.77 18.00 29.23
C MET A 1 10.31 18.37 29.23
N ASP A 2 9.98 19.64 29.47
CA ASP A 2 8.62 20.15 29.35
C ASP A 2 8.11 19.93 27.92
N ILE A 3 6.87 19.46 27.76
CA ILE A 3 6.30 19.11 26.45
C ILE A 3 6.18 20.34 25.56
N LYS A 4 5.87 21.51 26.13
CA LYS A 4 5.78 22.79 25.40
C LYS A 4 7.15 23.22 24.87
N GLN A 5 8.18 23.11 25.71
CA GLN A 5 9.56 23.38 25.31
C GLN A 5 10.01 22.47 24.16
N LEU A 6 9.69 21.17 24.22
CA LEU A 6 10.00 20.22 23.15
C LEU A 6 9.30 20.56 21.83
N ILE A 7 8.03 20.98 21.89
CA ILE A 7 7.28 21.40 20.69
C ILE A 7 7.95 22.61 20.05
N LYS A 8 8.33 23.61 20.86
CA LYS A 8 8.98 24.82 20.36
C LYS A 8 10.32 24.53 19.70
N GLU A 9 11.16 23.73 20.35
CA GLU A 9 12.48 23.34 19.80
C GLU A 9 12.35 22.59 18.46
N LYS A 10 11.36 21.69 18.34
CA LYS A 10 11.11 20.99 17.06
C LYS A 10 10.57 21.90 15.97
N TYR A 11 9.68 22.84 16.32
CA TYR A 11 9.19 23.83 15.36
C TYR A 11 10.34 24.71 14.83
N GLU A 12 11.19 25.21 15.71
CA GLU A 12 12.35 26.05 15.35
C GLU A 12 13.40 25.30 14.51
N ALA A 13 13.43 23.97 14.57
CA ALA A 13 14.32 23.14 13.77
C ALA A 13 13.84 22.92 12.31
N HIS A 14 12.57 23.20 12.00
CA HIS A 14 12.02 23.07 10.65
C HIS A 14 12.32 24.31 9.81
N THR A 15 13.12 24.15 8.75
CA THR A 15 13.48 25.23 7.80
C THR A 15 12.59 25.24 6.55
N ASP A 16 11.73 24.24 6.40
CA ASP A 16 10.86 23.94 5.26
C ASP A 16 9.42 24.49 5.41
N PHE A 17 9.05 25.04 6.59
CA PHE A 17 7.72 25.62 6.79
C PHE A 17 7.56 26.98 6.09
N ASN A 18 6.85 27.00 4.97
CA ASN A 18 6.59 28.22 4.19
C ASN A 18 5.18 28.78 4.46
N PHE A 19 5.04 29.72 5.40
CA PHE A 19 3.73 30.27 5.76
C PHE A 19 3.00 31.05 4.65
N ASN A 20 3.71 31.58 3.65
CA ASN A 20 3.10 32.42 2.60
C ASN A 20 2.18 31.60 1.68
N ASN A 21 2.57 30.36 1.34
CA ASN A 21 1.78 29.47 0.50
C ASN A 21 0.46 29.09 1.21
N GLU A 22 0.52 28.76 2.50
CA GLU A 22 -0.64 28.38 3.31
C GLU A 22 -1.67 29.51 3.42
N ASN A 23 -1.22 30.76 3.53
CA ASN A 23 -2.09 31.92 3.58
C ASN A 23 -2.90 32.11 2.30
N GLU A 24 -2.31 31.88 1.14
CA GLU A 24 -3.01 31.98 -0.15
C GLU A 24 -4.14 30.95 -0.22
N ILE A 25 -3.90 29.74 0.26
CA ILE A 25 -4.91 28.68 0.34
C ILE A 25 -6.05 29.08 1.29
N TYR A 26 -5.75 29.59 2.49
CA TYR A 26 -6.77 30.08 3.42
C TYR A 26 -7.58 31.25 2.83
N LEU A 27 -6.93 32.19 2.15
CA LEU A 27 -7.59 33.33 1.50
C LEU A 27 -8.52 32.87 0.37
N ARG A 28 -8.07 31.95 -0.49
CA ARG A 28 -8.89 31.33 -1.53
C ARG A 28 -10.08 30.60 -0.94
N PHE A 29 -9.85 29.78 0.09
CA PHE A 29 -10.91 29.06 0.79
C PHE A 29 -11.97 30.02 1.35
N LYS A 30 -11.55 31.08 2.05
CA LYS A 30 -12.44 32.10 2.60
C LYS A 30 -13.19 32.88 1.52
N LYS A 31 -12.57 33.12 0.36
CA LYS A 31 -13.23 33.76 -0.80
C LYS A 31 -14.36 32.90 -1.36
N LEU A 32 -14.19 31.58 -1.42
CA LEU A 32 -15.17 30.65 -1.99
C LEU A 32 -16.26 30.22 -0.99
N TYR A 33 -15.88 30.05 0.27
CA TYR A 33 -16.71 29.39 1.28
C TYR A 33 -16.94 30.22 2.54
N GLY A 34 -16.38 31.44 2.62
CA GLY A 34 -16.66 32.34 3.73
C GLY A 34 -18.14 32.69 3.81
N LYS A 35 -18.56 33.17 4.99
CA LYS A 35 -19.94 33.59 5.29
C LYS A 35 -20.58 34.39 4.15
N LYS A 36 -19.93 35.46 3.70
CA LYS A 36 -20.41 36.32 2.60
C LYS A 36 -20.60 35.54 1.29
N ALA A 37 -19.67 34.64 0.96
CA ALA A 37 -19.70 33.86 -0.27
C ALA A 37 -20.87 32.88 -0.25
N ILE A 38 -21.00 32.06 0.80
CA ILE A 38 -22.08 31.07 0.87
C ILE A 38 -23.46 31.71 1.04
N SER A 39 -23.57 32.85 1.75
CA SER A 39 -24.83 33.60 1.88
C SER A 39 -25.35 34.14 0.55
N ALA A 40 -24.46 34.42 -0.42
CA ALA A 40 -24.84 34.92 -1.74
C ALA A 40 -25.35 33.81 -2.67
N LEU A 41 -25.03 32.54 -2.38
CA LEU A 41 -25.42 31.40 -3.22
C LEU A 41 -26.88 31.01 -2.97
N ASN A 42 -27.60 30.70 -4.06
CA ASN A 42 -28.98 30.21 -4.00
C ASN A 42 -29.23 29.16 -5.09
N GLY A 43 -30.33 28.42 -4.95
CA GLY A 43 -30.77 27.45 -5.96
C GLY A 43 -29.72 26.38 -6.25
N LYS A 44 -29.60 26.00 -7.52
CA LYS A 44 -28.67 24.98 -8.01
C LYS A 44 -27.20 25.34 -7.74
N LYS A 45 -26.83 26.62 -7.83
CA LYS A 45 -25.47 27.10 -7.52
C LYS A 45 -25.07 26.81 -6.08
N LEU A 46 -25.99 27.00 -5.11
CA LEU A 46 -25.73 26.67 -3.71
C LEU A 46 -25.55 25.16 -3.52
N LEU A 47 -26.48 24.38 -4.08
CA LEU A 47 -26.45 22.93 -3.98
C LEU A 47 -25.14 22.37 -4.54
N TYR A 48 -24.69 22.90 -5.69
CA TYR A 48 -23.54 22.37 -6.38
C TYR A 48 -22.24 22.80 -5.70
N ARG A 49 -22.14 24.09 -5.37
CA ARG A 49 -20.97 24.66 -4.69
C ARG A 49 -20.69 24.02 -3.34
N LEU A 50 -21.70 23.54 -2.64
CA LEU A 50 -21.48 22.90 -1.35
C LEU A 50 -21.33 21.39 -1.50
N PHE A 51 -22.26 20.72 -2.17
CA PHE A 51 -22.50 19.28 -2.01
C PHE A 51 -22.27 18.44 -3.26
N ALA A 52 -22.01 19.06 -4.41
CA ALA A 52 -21.80 18.28 -5.63
C ALA A 52 -20.44 17.58 -5.63
N ARG A 53 -20.24 16.71 -6.61
CA ARG A 53 -18.92 16.14 -6.87
C ARG A 53 -18.08 17.10 -7.71
N LYS A 54 -16.78 16.85 -7.78
CA LYS A 54 -15.85 17.68 -8.55
C LYS A 54 -16.29 17.84 -10.00
N GLU A 55 -16.87 16.80 -10.61
CA GLU A 55 -17.28 16.81 -12.02
C GLU A 55 -18.47 17.75 -12.28
N MET A 56 -19.19 18.15 -11.23
CA MET A 56 -20.36 19.04 -11.31
C MET A 56 -20.03 20.46 -10.88
N ASP A 57 -19.11 20.62 -9.93
CA ASP A 57 -18.55 21.90 -9.48
C ASP A 57 -17.17 21.62 -8.88
N GLU A 58 -16.12 22.08 -9.57
CA GLU A 58 -14.73 21.91 -9.14
C GLU A 58 -14.45 22.62 -7.80
N ASP A 59 -15.20 23.68 -7.52
CA ASP A 59 -15.17 24.41 -6.26
C ASP A 59 -16.13 23.79 -5.23
N SER A 60 -16.60 22.55 -5.39
CA SER A 60 -17.48 21.93 -4.39
C SER A 60 -16.83 21.83 -3.01
N LEU A 61 -17.43 22.43 -1.98
CA LEU A 61 -16.88 22.50 -0.62
C LEU A 61 -16.55 21.11 -0.07
N PHE A 62 -17.52 20.19 -0.08
CA PHE A 62 -17.37 18.87 0.55
C PHE A 62 -16.31 18.01 -0.14
N TYR A 63 -16.20 18.13 -1.45
CA TYR A 63 -15.10 17.51 -2.20
C TYR A 63 -13.77 18.14 -1.80
N ASN A 64 -13.65 19.46 -1.87
CA ASN A 64 -12.38 20.14 -1.64
C ASN A 64 -11.85 19.95 -0.21
N ILE A 65 -12.70 19.99 0.83
CA ILE A 65 -12.27 19.74 2.22
C ILE A 65 -11.82 18.30 2.45
N GLU A 66 -12.22 17.35 1.61
CA GLU A 66 -11.80 15.95 1.72
C GLU A 66 -10.53 15.65 0.92
N TYR A 67 -10.41 16.23 -0.28
CA TYR A 67 -9.37 15.85 -1.24
C TYR A 67 -8.29 16.92 -1.40
N ASN A 68 -8.66 18.19 -1.54
CA ASN A 68 -7.74 19.26 -1.92
C ASN A 68 -7.13 20.00 -0.73
N TYR A 69 -7.77 19.99 0.44
CA TYR A 69 -7.24 20.65 1.65
C TYR A 69 -6.65 19.66 2.66
N ARG A 70 -5.99 18.58 2.19
CA ARG A 70 -5.44 17.51 3.06
C ARG A 70 -4.29 17.97 3.94
N ARG A 71 -3.47 18.91 3.47
CA ARG A 71 -2.39 19.55 4.24
C ARG A 71 -2.88 20.15 5.57
N PHE A 72 -4.15 20.54 5.63
CA PHE A 72 -4.83 21.10 6.80
C PHE A 72 -5.54 20.03 7.64
N GLY A 73 -5.00 18.82 7.73
CA GLY A 73 -5.53 17.72 8.55
C GLY A 73 -6.62 16.88 7.87
N ASP A 74 -6.76 15.64 8.32
CA ASP A 74 -7.61 14.63 7.68
C ASP A 74 -8.97 14.43 8.40
N ILE A 75 -10.01 14.19 7.62
CA ILE A 75 -11.37 13.82 8.06
C ILE A 75 -11.78 12.42 7.54
N ARG A 76 -10.80 11.57 7.20
CA ARG A 76 -10.97 10.17 6.74
C ARG A 76 -11.77 9.32 7.74
N GLY A 77 -12.60 8.45 7.17
CA GLY A 77 -13.46 7.50 7.89
C GLY A 77 -14.88 7.47 7.35
N GLY A 78 -15.19 6.45 6.55
CA GLY A 78 -16.55 6.14 6.10
C GLY A 78 -17.02 6.84 4.82
N SER A 79 -18.09 6.26 4.24
CA SER A 79 -18.79 6.67 3.02
C SER A 79 -19.24 8.15 3.01
N ALA A 80 -19.59 8.68 1.83
CA ALA A 80 -20.19 10.01 1.64
C ALA A 80 -21.38 10.34 2.58
N ASN A 81 -22.02 9.33 3.17
CA ASN A 81 -23.04 9.45 4.23
C ASN A 81 -22.57 10.18 5.51
N LYS A 82 -21.27 10.48 5.65
CA LYS A 82 -20.76 11.37 6.72
C LYS A 82 -21.16 12.84 6.49
N TYR A 83 -21.41 13.22 5.23
CA TYR A 83 -21.91 14.52 4.85
C TYR A 83 -23.44 14.57 4.95
N PRO A 84 -24.01 15.72 5.28
CA PRO A 84 -25.46 15.84 5.48
C PRO A 84 -26.24 15.64 4.16
N LEU A 85 -25.62 15.94 3.02
CA LEU A 85 -26.16 15.76 1.68
C LEU A 85 -25.00 15.43 0.73
N PHE A 86 -25.21 14.50 -0.21
CA PHE A 86 -24.23 14.20 -1.25
C PHE A 86 -24.93 13.70 -2.53
N PHE A 87 -24.22 13.77 -3.66
CA PHE A 87 -24.71 13.23 -4.92
C PHE A 87 -24.28 11.76 -5.10
N TYR A 88 -25.24 10.86 -5.23
CA TYR A 88 -25.00 9.44 -5.45
C TYR A 88 -24.96 9.15 -6.95
N SER A 89 -23.76 8.95 -7.49
CA SER A 89 -23.52 8.81 -8.94
C SER A 89 -24.26 7.66 -9.60
N GLU A 90 -24.26 6.49 -8.98
CA GLU A 90 -24.87 5.27 -9.54
C GLU A 90 -26.38 5.47 -9.79
N LYS A 91 -27.07 6.10 -8.83
CA LYS A 91 -28.50 6.40 -8.93
C LYS A 91 -28.81 7.76 -9.55
N LYS A 92 -27.77 8.55 -9.87
CA LYS A 92 -27.87 9.95 -10.35
C LYS A 92 -28.83 10.79 -9.52
N THR A 93 -28.80 10.63 -8.19
CA THR A 93 -29.77 11.26 -7.27
C THR A 93 -29.07 11.90 -6.07
N TRP A 94 -29.73 12.88 -5.47
CA TRP A 94 -29.27 13.50 -4.24
C TRP A 94 -29.69 12.64 -3.06
N VAL A 95 -28.78 12.40 -2.13
CA VAL A 95 -29.03 11.53 -0.98
C VAL A 95 -28.68 12.23 0.31
N LYS A 96 -29.57 12.10 1.31
CA LYS A 96 -29.30 12.49 2.69
C LYS A 96 -29.50 11.32 3.65
N GLY A 97 -28.90 11.43 4.81
CA GLY A 97 -29.08 10.47 5.91
C GLY A 97 -27.97 9.42 6.00
N PRO A 98 -28.04 8.55 7.02
CA PRO A 98 -27.04 7.51 7.26
C PRO A 98 -27.25 6.31 6.32
N ARG A 99 -26.16 5.62 5.98
CA ARG A 99 -26.13 4.49 5.01
C ARG A 99 -27.30 3.50 5.08
N LYS A 100 -27.81 3.17 6.28
CA LYS A 100 -28.92 2.23 6.47
C LYS A 100 -30.31 2.80 6.13
N ASN A 101 -30.46 4.12 6.18
CA ASN A 101 -31.72 4.86 6.00
C ASN A 101 -31.50 6.06 5.05
N ASN A 102 -30.85 5.82 3.92
CA ASN A 102 -30.63 6.86 2.92
C ASN A 102 -31.96 7.28 2.29
N ILE A 103 -32.17 8.60 2.21
CA ILE A 103 -33.36 9.20 1.59
C ILE A 103 -32.90 9.88 0.30
N GLU A 104 -33.46 9.42 -0.82
CA GLU A 104 -33.27 10.05 -2.13
C GLU A 104 -34.14 11.30 -2.21
N LEU A 105 -33.58 12.36 -2.80
CA LEU A 105 -34.20 13.67 -2.94
C LEU A 105 -34.21 14.06 -4.41
N THR A 106 -35.32 14.64 -4.84
CA THR A 106 -35.35 15.40 -6.10
C THR A 106 -34.41 16.61 -6.02
N GLU A 107 -34.00 17.17 -7.16
CA GLU A 107 -33.13 18.36 -7.18
C GLU A 107 -33.76 19.54 -6.42
N SER A 108 -35.08 19.74 -6.51
CA SER A 108 -35.80 20.78 -5.76
C SER A 108 -35.76 20.57 -4.25
N GLU A 109 -35.93 19.33 -3.78
CA GLU A 109 -35.82 18.99 -2.36
C GLU A 109 -34.38 19.14 -1.86
N ALA A 110 -33.40 18.74 -2.67
CA ALA A 110 -31.99 18.90 -2.36
C ALA A 110 -31.58 20.37 -2.29
N ILE A 111 -32.09 21.24 -3.17
CA ILE A 111 -31.90 22.70 -3.11
C ILE A 111 -32.48 23.27 -1.82
N SER A 112 -33.70 22.85 -1.44
CA SER A 112 -34.33 23.28 -0.19
C SER A 112 -33.52 22.87 1.04
N TYR A 113 -33.03 21.62 1.05
CA TYR A 113 -32.20 21.10 2.13
C TYR A 113 -30.82 21.78 2.19
N ALA A 114 -30.17 22.03 1.05
CA ALA A 114 -28.93 22.78 0.96
C ALA A 114 -29.08 24.22 1.50
N LYS A 115 -30.25 24.84 1.29
CA LYS A 115 -30.60 26.16 1.85
C LYS A 115 -30.63 26.12 3.39
N ASP A 116 -31.31 25.14 3.98
CA ASP A 116 -31.35 24.97 5.45
C ASP A 116 -29.95 24.77 6.03
N LEU A 117 -29.14 23.90 5.42
CA LEU A 117 -27.76 23.65 5.85
C LEU A 117 -26.87 24.89 5.77
N ARG A 118 -26.97 25.65 4.69
CA ARG A 118 -26.27 26.93 4.55
C ARG A 118 -26.68 27.90 5.64
N ASP A 119 -27.98 28.06 5.91
CA ASP A 119 -28.47 29.00 6.91
C ASP A 119 -28.01 28.62 8.34
N LYS A 120 -27.89 27.31 8.63
CA LYS A 120 -27.27 26.82 9.87
C LYS A 120 -25.77 27.12 9.94
N LEU A 121 -25.03 26.90 8.85
CA LEU A 121 -23.60 27.22 8.78
C LEU A 121 -23.34 28.72 8.96
N VAL A 122 -24.17 29.58 8.35
CA VAL A 122 -24.09 31.04 8.54
C VAL A 122 -24.30 31.43 10.00
N LYS A 123 -25.29 30.83 10.69
CA LYS A 123 -25.50 31.04 12.14
C LYS A 123 -24.31 30.58 12.97
N LEU A 124 -23.69 29.45 12.63
CA LEU A 124 -22.46 29.02 13.30
C LEU A 124 -21.34 30.05 13.11
N PHE A 125 -21.20 30.61 11.91
CA PHE A 125 -20.20 31.65 11.65
C PHE A 125 -20.49 32.94 12.43
N ASP A 126 -21.76 33.36 12.55
CA ASP A 126 -22.15 34.47 13.43
C ASP A 126 -21.70 34.23 14.88
N GLU A 127 -21.90 33.01 15.39
CA GLU A 127 -21.51 32.67 16.76
C GLU A 127 -19.99 32.62 16.96
N VAL A 128 -19.23 32.17 15.96
CA VAL A 128 -17.77 32.25 16.00
C VAL A 128 -17.30 33.70 15.97
N GLU A 129 -17.77 34.48 14.99
CA GLU A 129 -17.38 35.89 14.79
C GLU A 129 -17.68 36.76 16.02
N LYS A 130 -18.82 36.56 16.71
CA LYS A 130 -19.16 37.25 17.97
C LYS A 130 -18.16 37.02 19.10
N ARG A 131 -17.40 35.93 19.05
CA ARG A 131 -16.48 35.49 20.11
C ARG A 131 -15.01 35.68 19.73
N ILE A 132 -14.71 36.09 18.50
CA ILE A 132 -13.35 36.45 18.09
C ILE A 132 -12.91 37.72 18.85
N PRO A 133 -11.68 37.77 19.41
CA PRO A 133 -10.69 36.69 19.41
C PRO A 133 -11.05 35.56 20.38
N LEU A 134 -10.93 34.31 19.92
CA LEU A 134 -11.13 33.11 20.73
C LEU A 134 -9.84 32.82 21.52
N ASP A 135 -9.60 33.63 22.55
CA ASP A 135 -8.33 33.70 23.31
C ASP A 135 -8.40 33.08 24.72
N SER A 136 -9.54 32.48 25.07
CA SER A 136 -9.81 31.97 26.43
C SER A 136 -10.70 30.73 26.40
N ILE A 137 -10.50 29.87 27.41
CA ILE A 137 -11.22 28.59 27.55
C ILE A 137 -12.72 28.84 27.66
N GLU A 138 -13.13 29.88 28.40
CA GLU A 138 -14.52 30.26 28.62
C GLU A 138 -15.24 30.58 27.29
N LYS A 139 -14.58 31.27 26.36
CA LYS A 139 -15.16 31.57 25.04
C LYS A 139 -15.38 30.31 24.21
N TYR A 140 -14.44 29.36 24.24
CA TYR A 140 -14.62 28.07 23.56
C TYR A 140 -15.69 27.20 24.22
N GLN A 141 -15.83 27.25 25.55
CA GLN A 141 -16.92 26.58 26.27
C GLN A 141 -18.29 27.16 25.88
N GLN A 142 -18.41 28.48 25.76
CA GLN A 142 -19.64 29.13 25.28
C GLN A 142 -19.96 28.75 23.82
N LEU A 143 -18.96 28.71 22.95
CA LEU A 143 -19.14 28.24 21.57
C LEU A 143 -19.54 26.75 21.54
N GLN A 144 -18.94 25.93 22.41
CA GLN A 144 -19.29 24.53 22.57
C GLN A 144 -20.76 24.36 22.98
N THR A 145 -21.29 25.20 23.88
CA THR A 145 -22.72 25.17 24.25
C THR A 145 -23.61 25.40 23.02
N PHE A 146 -23.26 26.35 22.14
CA PHE A 146 -23.99 26.56 20.90
C PHE A 146 -23.88 25.36 19.95
N VAL A 147 -22.69 24.78 19.80
CA VAL A 147 -22.45 23.60 18.95
C VAL A 147 -23.28 22.39 19.38
N LEU A 148 -23.62 22.28 20.67
CA LEU A 148 -24.51 21.23 21.18
C LEU A 148 -25.97 21.38 20.75
N SER A 149 -26.38 22.55 20.26
CA SER A 149 -27.77 22.84 19.86
C SER A 149 -28.22 22.12 18.58
N ASP A 150 -27.28 21.73 17.71
CA ASP A 150 -27.60 21.00 16.47
C ASP A 150 -26.52 19.94 16.19
N SER A 151 -26.97 18.73 15.86
CA SER A 151 -26.11 17.59 15.49
C SER A 151 -25.19 17.85 14.29
N LEU A 152 -25.53 18.81 13.42
CA LEU A 152 -24.72 19.25 12.29
C LEU A 152 -23.37 19.78 12.78
N TYR A 153 -23.38 20.66 13.79
CA TYR A 153 -22.18 21.35 14.25
C TYR A 153 -21.19 20.40 14.93
N LYS A 154 -21.65 19.23 15.39
CA LYS A 154 -20.83 18.18 16.01
C LYS A 154 -19.99 17.38 15.02
N LYS A 155 -20.20 17.54 13.71
CA LYS A 155 -19.52 16.73 12.68
C LYS A 155 -18.05 17.16 12.53
N GLN A 156 -17.16 16.19 12.32
CA GLN A 156 -15.71 16.44 12.21
C GLN A 156 -15.35 17.41 11.08
N TRP A 157 -16.06 17.31 9.95
CA TRP A 157 -15.83 18.21 8.81
C TRP A 157 -16.19 19.67 9.14
N VAL A 158 -17.08 19.93 10.11
CA VAL A 158 -17.39 21.30 10.55
C VAL A 158 -16.20 21.88 11.29
N LEU A 159 -15.52 21.11 12.13
CA LEU A 159 -14.28 21.57 12.78
C LEU A 159 -13.18 21.87 11.77
N LYS A 160 -13.03 21.05 10.72
CA LYS A 160 -12.13 21.36 9.60
C LYS A 160 -12.53 22.64 8.87
N TYR A 161 -13.82 22.83 8.62
CA TYR A 161 -14.33 24.02 7.96
C TYR A 161 -14.05 25.29 8.80
N LEU A 162 -14.22 25.21 10.13
CA LEU A 162 -13.87 26.28 11.04
C LEU A 162 -12.36 26.58 11.04
N HIS A 163 -11.50 25.56 11.05
CA HIS A 163 -10.06 25.76 10.89
C HIS A 163 -9.71 26.47 9.57
N MET A 164 -10.29 26.05 8.44
CA MET A 164 -10.01 26.68 7.15
C MET A 164 -10.47 28.15 7.07
N LEU A 165 -11.54 28.53 7.78
CA LEU A 165 -12.02 29.92 7.81
C LEU A 165 -11.32 30.79 8.87
N TYR A 166 -10.87 30.16 9.95
CA TYR A 166 -10.36 30.80 11.16
C TYR A 166 -9.10 30.07 11.69
N PRO A 167 -8.01 30.03 10.90
CA PRO A 167 -6.85 29.16 11.15
C PRO A 167 -6.09 29.48 12.44
N GLU A 168 -6.22 30.69 12.95
CA GLU A 168 -5.62 31.14 14.22
C GLU A 168 -6.36 30.60 15.46
N PHE A 169 -7.62 30.18 15.30
CA PHE A 169 -8.52 29.86 16.41
C PHE A 169 -8.91 28.38 16.51
N PHE A 170 -8.57 27.54 15.53
CA PHE A 170 -8.90 26.12 15.58
C PHE A 170 -7.69 25.29 15.15
N SER A 171 -7.45 24.19 15.85
CA SER A 171 -6.38 23.25 15.49
C SER A 171 -6.81 22.32 14.35
N THR A 172 -5.84 21.66 13.68
CA THR A 172 -6.12 20.72 12.58
C THR A 172 -6.49 19.29 13.05
N PHE A 173 -6.79 19.12 14.34
CA PHE A 173 -7.25 17.85 14.90
C PHE A 173 -8.78 17.82 15.01
N TYR A 174 -9.43 16.95 14.23
CA TYR A 174 -10.90 16.97 14.08
C TYR A 174 -11.62 15.79 14.72
N SER A 175 -11.00 14.61 14.74
CA SER A 175 -11.62 13.43 15.34
C SER A 175 -11.43 13.45 16.86
N ARG A 176 -12.45 12.99 17.58
CA ARG A 176 -12.42 12.90 19.05
C ARG A 176 -11.14 12.22 19.55
N LYS A 177 -10.82 11.07 18.96
CA LYS A 177 -9.64 10.27 19.30
C LYS A 177 -8.35 11.09 19.21
N TRP A 178 -8.19 11.89 18.15
CA TRP A 178 -7.01 12.74 17.98
C TRP A 178 -7.01 13.91 18.95
N ILE A 179 -8.15 14.59 19.11
CA ILE A 179 -8.29 15.71 20.04
C ILE A 179 -7.92 15.27 21.47
N GLU A 180 -8.45 14.14 21.95
CA GLU A 180 -8.12 13.62 23.28
C GLU A 180 -6.65 13.23 23.42
N LYS A 181 -6.09 12.58 22.39
CA LYS A 181 -4.68 12.15 22.42
C LYS A 181 -3.75 13.36 22.54
N VAL A 182 -4.00 14.40 21.75
CA VAL A 182 -3.19 15.63 21.76
C VAL A 182 -3.43 16.40 23.05
N ALA A 183 -4.69 16.60 23.46
CA ALA A 183 -5.04 17.27 24.72
C ALA A 183 -4.34 16.62 25.92
N THR A 184 -4.42 15.29 26.04
CA THR A 184 -3.75 14.52 27.10
C THR A 184 -2.24 14.72 27.08
N LYS A 185 -1.62 14.72 25.87
CA LYS A 185 -0.19 14.93 25.73
C LYS A 185 0.25 16.34 26.15
N LEU A 186 -0.60 17.34 25.93
CA LEU A 186 -0.40 18.72 26.34
C LEU A 186 -0.76 18.99 27.82
N GLY A 187 -1.20 17.97 28.56
CA GLY A 187 -1.66 18.14 29.95
C GLY A 187 -3.01 18.83 30.10
N ILE A 188 -3.77 18.96 29.00
CA ILE A 188 -5.13 19.52 29.01
C ILE A 188 -6.08 18.46 29.60
N LYS A 189 -6.89 18.87 30.59
CA LYS A 189 -7.83 17.98 31.26
C LYS A 189 -9.01 17.66 30.33
N VAL A 190 -9.21 16.37 30.06
CA VAL A 190 -10.34 15.88 29.25
C VAL A 190 -11.48 15.53 30.21
N GLU A 191 -12.46 16.43 30.35
CA GLU A 191 -13.64 16.23 31.19
C GLU A 191 -14.90 16.11 30.31
N GLY A 192 -15.23 14.89 29.86
CA GLY A 192 -16.43 14.73 29.02
C GLY A 192 -16.65 13.35 28.42
N LYS A 193 -17.87 13.11 27.93
CA LYS A 193 -18.29 11.90 27.18
C LYS A 193 -18.19 12.07 25.65
N GLY A 194 -17.35 12.99 25.16
CA GLY A 194 -17.14 13.18 23.71
C GLY A 194 -17.85 14.38 23.06
N ASP A 195 -18.57 15.18 23.84
CA ASP A 195 -19.38 16.32 23.38
C ASP A 195 -18.63 17.67 23.42
N ASP A 196 -17.40 17.71 23.95
CA ASP A 196 -16.58 18.91 24.20
C ASP A 196 -15.49 19.16 23.14
N ASN A 197 -15.66 18.63 21.91
CA ASN A 197 -14.63 18.67 20.86
C ASN A 197 -14.18 20.08 20.45
N VAL A 198 -15.10 21.05 20.41
CA VAL A 198 -14.77 22.44 20.05
C VAL A 198 -13.99 23.10 21.18
N SER A 199 -14.36 22.81 22.43
CA SER A 199 -13.65 23.29 23.61
C SER A 199 -12.21 22.76 23.67
N LEU A 200 -12.03 21.45 23.50
CA LEU A 200 -10.70 20.83 23.52
C LEU A 200 -9.85 21.23 22.31
N ASN A 201 -10.43 21.28 21.10
CA ASN A 201 -9.73 21.76 19.90
C ASN A 201 -9.25 23.21 20.09
N GLY A 202 -10.10 24.07 20.68
CA GLY A 202 -9.74 25.44 21.04
C GLY A 202 -8.60 25.53 22.05
N GLN A 203 -8.64 24.73 23.11
CA GLN A 203 -7.55 24.66 24.08
C GLN A 203 -6.21 24.22 23.46
N ILE A 204 -6.24 23.30 22.49
CA ILE A 204 -5.05 22.93 21.70
C ILE A 204 -4.55 24.14 20.90
N SER A 205 -5.46 24.88 20.24
CA SER A 205 -5.11 26.11 19.50
C SER A 205 -4.53 27.20 20.41
N LEU A 206 -5.02 27.34 21.65
CA LEU A 206 -4.46 28.28 22.62
C LEU A 206 -3.02 27.93 22.97
N VAL A 207 -2.68 26.64 23.10
CA VAL A 207 -1.29 26.21 23.31
C VAL A 207 -0.43 26.51 22.09
N ALA A 208 -0.92 26.26 20.87
CA ALA A 208 -0.19 26.61 19.65
C ALA A 208 0.10 28.12 19.57
N ASN A 209 -0.90 28.95 19.88
CA ASN A 209 -0.79 30.41 19.91
C ASN A 209 0.17 30.90 21.00
N GLU A 210 0.15 30.30 22.20
CA GLU A 210 1.10 30.58 23.28
C GLU A 210 2.56 30.35 22.85
N LEU A 211 2.79 29.33 22.01
CA LEU A 211 4.10 29.01 21.46
C LEU A 211 4.47 29.82 20.20
N GLY A 212 3.54 30.62 19.67
CA GLY A 212 3.73 31.37 18.42
C GLY A 212 3.77 30.47 17.17
N ILE A 213 3.13 29.30 17.22
CA ILE A 213 3.17 28.29 16.14
C ILE A 213 1.81 28.28 15.43
N PRO A 214 1.74 28.53 14.10
CA PRO A 214 0.51 28.38 13.34
C PRO A 214 -0.07 26.96 13.46
N ASN A 215 -1.39 26.83 13.62
CA ASN A 215 -2.05 25.54 13.88
C ASN A 215 -1.73 24.44 12.85
N VAL A 216 -1.54 24.82 11.57
CA VAL A 216 -1.14 23.88 10.51
C VAL A 216 0.23 23.24 10.80
N PHE A 217 1.21 24.04 11.22
CA PHE A 217 2.55 23.56 11.60
C PHE A 217 2.60 22.91 12.97
N PHE A 218 1.76 23.38 13.91
CA PHE A 218 1.68 22.79 15.24
C PHE A 218 1.34 21.30 15.16
N ALA A 219 0.38 20.93 14.32
CA ALA A 219 0.03 19.52 14.15
C ALA A 219 1.17 18.69 13.55
N HIS A 220 1.92 19.26 12.62
CA HIS A 220 3.09 18.63 12.04
C HIS A 220 4.14 18.27 13.09
N VAL A 221 4.42 19.17 14.02
CA VAL A 221 5.35 18.94 15.13
C VAL A 221 4.80 17.91 16.13
N ILE A 222 3.50 17.97 16.43
CA ILE A 222 2.85 17.00 17.33
C ILE A 222 2.91 15.56 16.78
N TYR A 223 2.72 15.36 15.48
CA TYR A 223 2.85 14.04 14.86
C TYR A 223 4.25 13.45 15.04
N GLU A 224 5.28 14.28 14.84
CA GLU A 224 6.67 13.89 15.01
C GLU A 224 6.99 13.50 16.46
N ILE A 225 6.52 14.29 17.44
CA ILE A 225 6.70 14.01 18.88
C ILE A 225 6.02 12.71 19.30
N LEU A 226 4.89 12.37 18.68
CA LEU A 226 4.16 11.15 18.98
C LEU A 226 4.73 9.90 18.28
N GLY A 227 5.87 10.03 17.58
CA GLY A 227 6.59 8.91 16.96
C GLY A 227 5.91 8.38 15.70
N PHE A 228 5.23 9.26 14.96
CA PHE A 228 4.73 8.92 13.63
C PHE A 228 5.78 9.30 12.58
N ASP A 229 6.16 8.32 11.76
CA ASP A 229 7.18 8.45 10.73
C ASP A 229 6.81 9.54 9.72
N ASN A 230 7.78 10.36 9.34
CA ASN A 230 7.64 11.54 8.47
C ASN A 230 7.37 11.22 6.98
N ASN A 231 6.95 9.99 6.63
CA ASN A 231 6.65 9.59 5.25
C ASN A 231 5.25 10.03 4.75
N ASP A 232 4.50 10.77 5.56
CA ASP A 232 3.14 11.23 5.26
C ASP A 232 3.06 12.75 5.00
N LYS A 233 4.17 13.44 4.68
CA LYS A 233 4.12 14.90 4.45
C LYS A 233 4.84 15.40 3.19
N TYR A 234 4.12 16.32 2.55
CA TYR A 234 4.52 17.30 1.55
C TYR A 234 4.80 16.74 0.14
N VAL A 235 3.72 16.38 -0.57
CA VAL A 235 3.65 16.78 -1.98
C VAL A 235 3.32 18.26 -1.95
N GLU A 236 4.26 19.10 -2.39
CA GLU A 236 4.01 20.52 -2.60
C GLU A 236 2.83 20.68 -3.57
N ASP A 237 1.85 21.49 -3.18
CA ASP A 237 0.84 22.00 -4.10
C ASP A 237 1.58 22.90 -5.10
N VAL A 238 2.01 22.31 -6.23
CA VAL A 238 2.35 23.08 -7.42
C VAL A 238 1.02 23.48 -8.04
N GLU A 239 0.65 24.75 -7.87
CA GLU A 239 -0.26 25.41 -8.79
C GLU A 239 0.40 25.38 -10.17
N ASP A 240 -0.04 24.46 -11.02
CA ASP A 240 0.06 24.64 -12.46
C ASP A 240 -1.30 24.23 -13.04
N ASP A 241 -2.00 25.24 -13.56
CA ASP A 241 -3.12 25.10 -14.48
C ASP A 241 -2.64 24.31 -15.70
N VAL A 242 -2.66 22.99 -15.61
CA VAL A 242 -2.57 22.12 -16.79
C VAL A 242 -4.00 21.79 -17.18
N GLU A 243 -4.47 22.42 -18.25
CA GLU A 243 -5.59 21.92 -19.03
C GLU A 243 -5.25 20.49 -19.47
N VAL A 244 -5.73 19.51 -18.70
CA VAL A 244 -5.74 18.11 -19.14
C VAL A 244 -6.98 17.94 -20.01
N GLU A 245 -6.85 18.25 -21.30
CA GLU A 245 -7.63 17.50 -22.29
C GLU A 245 -7.19 16.03 -22.16
N ASP A 246 -8.03 15.18 -21.56
CA ASP A 246 -8.16 13.78 -21.98
C ASP A 246 -9.38 13.12 -21.32
N ALA A 247 -10.13 12.42 -22.16
CA ALA A 247 -11.34 11.69 -21.81
C ALA A 247 -11.06 10.58 -20.78
N ILE A 248 -11.66 10.65 -19.60
CA ILE A 248 -11.76 9.50 -18.68
C ILE A 248 -13.15 8.90 -18.84
N GLU A 249 -13.24 7.86 -19.67
CA GLU A 249 -14.36 6.92 -19.62
C GLU A 249 -14.45 6.35 -18.19
N SER A 250 -15.54 6.63 -17.48
CA SER A 250 -15.84 5.98 -16.21
C SER A 250 -16.14 4.50 -16.45
N LYS A 251 -15.12 3.64 -16.46
CA LYS A 251 -15.31 2.19 -16.48
C LYS A 251 -15.96 1.76 -15.16
N GLU A 252 -17.24 1.42 -15.20
CA GLU A 252 -17.88 0.68 -14.10
C GLU A 252 -17.11 -0.63 -13.87
N LEU A 253 -16.74 -0.92 -12.62
CA LEU A 253 -16.09 -2.18 -12.28
C LEU A 253 -17.09 -3.33 -12.50
N PRO A 254 -16.67 -4.43 -13.15
CA PRO A 254 -17.59 -5.52 -13.46
C PRO A 254 -18.08 -6.22 -12.19
N THR A 255 -19.37 -6.55 -12.14
CA THR A 255 -19.94 -7.38 -11.07
C THR A 255 -19.42 -8.81 -11.19
N ARG A 256 -19.02 -9.39 -10.05
CA ARG A 256 -18.48 -10.76 -9.96
C ARG A 256 -19.15 -11.53 -8.83
N SER A 257 -19.08 -12.86 -8.91
CA SER A 257 -19.60 -13.76 -7.87
C SER A 257 -18.45 -14.43 -7.11
N PRO A 258 -18.67 -14.84 -5.85
CA PRO A 258 -17.66 -15.54 -5.08
C PRO A 258 -17.20 -16.84 -5.75
N ARG A 259 -15.91 -17.16 -5.64
CA ARG A 259 -15.35 -18.40 -6.20
C ARG A 259 -16.02 -19.62 -5.59
N THR A 260 -16.56 -20.47 -6.45
CA THR A 260 -17.11 -21.78 -6.06
C THR A 260 -16.05 -22.88 -6.06
N THR A 261 -15.01 -22.75 -6.90
CA THR A 261 -13.93 -23.74 -7.04
C THR A 261 -12.64 -23.20 -6.43
N LYS A 262 -12.09 -23.90 -5.44
CA LYS A 262 -10.88 -23.52 -4.69
C LYS A 262 -9.80 -24.61 -4.74
N ILE A 263 -9.45 -25.09 -5.94
CA ILE A 263 -8.44 -26.14 -6.13
C ILE A 263 -7.05 -25.66 -5.68
N HIS A 264 -6.70 -24.42 -6.05
CA HIS A 264 -5.40 -23.83 -5.76
C HIS A 264 -5.54 -22.61 -4.83
N PRO A 265 -4.54 -22.36 -3.96
CA PRO A 265 -4.46 -21.12 -3.19
C PRO A 265 -4.27 -19.92 -4.13
N LEU A 266 -4.91 -18.80 -3.78
CA LEU A 266 -4.83 -17.56 -4.57
C LEU A 266 -3.46 -16.87 -4.49
N ASN A 267 -2.71 -17.14 -3.42
CA ASN A 267 -1.36 -16.65 -3.19
C ASN A 267 -0.52 -17.82 -2.67
N ALA A 268 0.53 -18.21 -3.41
CA ALA A 268 1.45 -19.25 -2.99
C ALA A 268 2.90 -18.79 -3.14
N ILE A 269 3.78 -19.25 -2.25
CA ILE A 269 5.23 -19.09 -2.37
C ILE A 269 5.87 -20.48 -2.42
N LEU A 270 6.52 -20.77 -3.54
CA LEU A 270 7.39 -21.94 -3.68
C LEU A 270 8.75 -21.59 -3.06
N TYR A 271 9.13 -22.27 -1.99
CA TYR A 271 10.36 -21.96 -1.25
C TYR A 271 11.27 -23.17 -1.06
N GLY A 272 12.54 -22.93 -0.77
CA GLY A 272 13.51 -23.99 -0.46
C GLY A 272 14.91 -23.68 -1.00
N ALA A 273 15.79 -24.66 -0.85
CA ALA A 273 17.19 -24.57 -1.22
C ALA A 273 17.44 -24.18 -2.71
N PRO A 274 18.57 -23.54 -3.03
CA PRO A 274 18.95 -23.25 -4.41
C PRO A 274 19.04 -24.52 -5.26
N GLY A 275 18.51 -24.46 -6.49
CA GLY A 275 18.55 -25.59 -7.43
C GLY A 275 17.53 -26.70 -7.18
N THR A 276 16.49 -26.48 -6.36
CA THR A 276 15.38 -27.44 -6.19
C THR A 276 14.29 -27.36 -7.27
N GLY A 277 14.42 -26.42 -8.23
CA GLY A 277 13.49 -26.32 -9.35
C GLY A 277 12.25 -25.45 -9.09
N LYS A 278 12.27 -24.54 -8.12
CA LYS A 278 11.15 -23.62 -7.81
C LYS A 278 10.63 -22.87 -9.05
N THR A 279 11.50 -22.11 -9.71
CA THR A 279 11.17 -21.36 -10.95
C THR A 279 10.83 -22.29 -12.11
N TYR A 280 11.35 -23.52 -12.11
CA TYR A 280 10.97 -24.53 -13.09
C TYR A 280 9.53 -25.01 -12.87
N ALA A 281 9.12 -25.21 -11.62
CA ALA A 281 7.79 -25.68 -11.23
C ALA A 281 6.68 -24.63 -11.47
N THR A 282 6.98 -23.32 -11.45
CA THR A 282 5.95 -22.27 -11.62
C THR A 282 5.13 -22.43 -12.90
N ALA A 283 5.71 -23.01 -13.97
CA ALA A 283 4.99 -23.31 -15.20
C ALA A 283 3.86 -24.35 -14.99
N GLU A 284 4.12 -25.40 -14.21
CA GLU A 284 3.14 -26.47 -13.89
C GLU A 284 1.98 -25.88 -13.10
N TYR A 285 2.29 -25.08 -12.08
CA TYR A 285 1.28 -24.38 -11.28
C TYR A 285 0.45 -23.41 -12.12
N ALA A 286 1.09 -22.58 -12.94
CA ALA A 286 0.39 -21.56 -13.72
C ALA A 286 -0.57 -22.18 -14.74
N VAL A 287 -0.14 -23.23 -15.45
CA VAL A 287 -1.00 -23.95 -16.40
C VAL A 287 -2.14 -24.64 -15.66
N ALA A 288 -1.86 -25.34 -14.56
CA ALA A 288 -2.89 -26.04 -13.78
C ALA A 288 -3.95 -25.09 -13.20
N ILE A 289 -3.55 -23.90 -12.74
CA ILE A 289 -4.45 -22.85 -12.25
C ILE A 289 -5.34 -22.32 -13.37
N ILE A 290 -4.78 -22.00 -14.53
CA ILE A 290 -5.55 -21.46 -15.67
C ILE A 290 -6.54 -22.50 -16.20
N GLU A 291 -6.16 -23.77 -16.21
CA GLU A 291 -6.98 -24.88 -16.68
C GLU A 291 -7.88 -25.47 -15.59
N ASN A 292 -7.86 -24.90 -14.38
CA ASN A 292 -8.68 -25.30 -13.23
C ASN A 292 -8.62 -26.82 -12.94
N ARG A 293 -7.41 -27.36 -12.92
CA ARG A 293 -7.12 -28.79 -12.67
C ARG A 293 -6.02 -28.95 -11.63
N ASP A 294 -5.90 -30.15 -11.06
CA ASP A 294 -4.75 -30.47 -10.21
C ASP A 294 -3.42 -30.36 -10.96
N ILE A 295 -2.36 -30.08 -10.19
CA ILE A 295 -0.98 -30.10 -10.68
C ILE A 295 -0.63 -31.54 -11.04
N LYS A 296 -0.11 -31.74 -12.25
CA LYS A 296 0.27 -33.06 -12.77
C LYS A 296 1.66 -32.99 -13.35
N ASP A 297 2.37 -34.10 -13.23
CA ASP A 297 3.58 -34.33 -14.01
C ASP A 297 3.16 -34.62 -15.46
N GLU A 298 3.64 -33.80 -16.37
CA GLU A 298 3.30 -33.87 -17.79
C GLU A 298 4.55 -33.62 -18.62
N ASP A 299 4.50 -34.05 -19.89
CA ASP A 299 5.61 -33.83 -20.80
C ASP A 299 6.00 -32.35 -20.86
N ARG A 300 7.28 -32.07 -20.57
CA ARG A 300 7.75 -30.70 -20.36
C ARG A 300 7.65 -29.85 -21.63
N GLU A 301 7.84 -30.45 -22.79
CA GLU A 301 7.74 -29.74 -24.07
C GLU A 301 6.28 -29.30 -24.31
N LYS A 302 5.32 -30.20 -24.08
CA LYS A 302 3.88 -29.87 -24.13
C LYS A 302 3.49 -28.80 -23.12
N LEU A 303 3.93 -28.94 -21.87
CA LEU A 303 3.68 -27.94 -20.82
C LEU A 303 4.21 -26.56 -21.23
N MET A 304 5.47 -26.48 -21.67
CA MET A 304 6.10 -25.21 -22.02
C MET A 304 5.50 -24.59 -23.28
N LYS A 305 5.05 -25.41 -24.24
CA LYS A 305 4.26 -24.92 -25.37
C LYS A 305 2.97 -24.28 -24.88
N ARG A 306 2.22 -24.97 -24.03
CA ARG A 306 0.96 -24.46 -23.46
C ARG A 306 1.17 -23.20 -22.62
N TYR A 307 2.20 -23.19 -21.78
CA TYR A 307 2.60 -22.03 -20.99
C TYR A 307 2.87 -20.80 -21.87
N ARG A 308 3.63 -20.97 -22.97
CA ARG A 308 3.92 -19.87 -23.91
C ARG A 308 2.68 -19.37 -24.64
N GLU A 309 1.74 -20.24 -24.97
CA GLU A 309 0.43 -19.84 -25.54
C GLU A 309 -0.32 -18.96 -24.54
N LEU A 310 -0.46 -19.40 -23.29
CA LEU A 310 -1.14 -18.63 -22.23
C LEU A 310 -0.43 -17.32 -21.88
N GLN A 311 0.90 -17.28 -21.96
CA GLN A 311 1.69 -16.06 -21.80
C GLN A 311 1.44 -15.08 -22.95
N LYS A 312 1.38 -15.56 -24.21
CA LYS A 312 1.04 -14.74 -25.38
C LYS A 312 -0.40 -14.20 -25.32
N GLU A 313 -1.33 -14.99 -24.78
CA GLU A 313 -2.70 -14.56 -24.47
C GLU A 313 -2.74 -13.51 -23.33
N GLY A 314 -1.63 -13.29 -22.62
CA GLY A 314 -1.54 -12.35 -21.50
C GLY A 314 -2.16 -12.85 -20.20
N LYS A 315 -2.48 -14.15 -20.11
CA LYS A 315 -3.01 -14.80 -18.90
C LYS A 315 -1.94 -15.11 -17.87
N ILE A 316 -0.68 -15.22 -18.31
CA ILE A 316 0.49 -15.39 -17.43
C ILE A 316 1.41 -14.19 -17.59
N THR A 317 1.75 -13.54 -16.47
CA THR A 317 2.82 -12.53 -16.41
C THR A 317 3.93 -13.05 -15.51
N PHE A 318 5.18 -12.90 -15.95
CA PHE A 318 6.36 -13.26 -15.16
C PHE A 318 7.17 -12.01 -14.88
N THR A 319 7.57 -11.82 -13.62
CA THR A 319 8.47 -10.75 -13.19
C THR A 319 9.45 -11.27 -12.13
N THR A 320 10.55 -10.56 -11.92
CA THR A 320 11.60 -10.93 -10.95
C THR A 320 11.88 -9.73 -10.06
N PHE A 321 11.85 -9.94 -8.75
CA PHE A 321 12.15 -8.88 -7.78
C PHE A 321 13.66 -8.73 -7.56
N HIS A 322 14.07 -7.48 -7.37
CA HIS A 322 15.43 -7.09 -7.02
C HIS A 322 15.39 -5.95 -6.00
N GLN A 323 16.52 -5.62 -5.37
CA GLN A 323 16.56 -4.68 -4.24
C GLN A 323 15.98 -3.29 -4.56
N SER A 324 16.13 -2.81 -5.80
CA SER A 324 15.58 -1.53 -6.26
C SER A 324 14.14 -1.61 -6.79
N TYR A 325 13.49 -2.78 -6.74
CA TYR A 325 12.15 -2.97 -7.32
C TYR A 325 11.13 -2.31 -6.39
N GLY A 326 10.35 -1.38 -6.94
CA GLY A 326 9.47 -0.49 -6.16
C GLY A 326 7.99 -0.64 -6.45
N TYR A 327 7.19 0.17 -5.75
CA TYR A 327 5.76 0.31 -5.99
C TYR A 327 5.50 0.85 -7.41
N GLU A 328 6.37 1.75 -7.87
CA GLU A 328 6.29 2.44 -9.15
C GLU A 328 6.43 1.51 -10.35
N ASP A 329 7.17 0.40 -10.19
CA ASP A 329 7.34 -0.62 -11.24
C ASP A 329 6.25 -1.70 -11.19
N PHE A 330 5.75 -1.98 -9.98
CA PHE A 330 4.83 -3.07 -9.75
C PHE A 330 3.36 -2.66 -9.93
N ILE A 331 2.97 -1.51 -9.37
CA ILE A 331 1.59 -1.04 -9.28
C ILE A 331 1.36 0.10 -10.26
N GLN A 332 1.97 1.26 -10.02
CA GLN A 332 1.85 2.43 -10.88
C GLN A 332 2.91 3.47 -10.50
N GLY A 333 3.60 4.02 -11.50
CA GLY A 333 4.67 4.99 -11.29
C GLY A 333 4.66 6.09 -12.32
N LEU A 334 5.17 7.27 -11.95
CA LEU A 334 5.36 8.36 -12.90
C LEU A 334 6.57 8.07 -13.79
N ARG A 335 6.42 8.25 -15.10
CA ARG A 335 7.52 8.15 -16.07
C ARG A 335 7.55 9.41 -16.92
N PRO A 336 8.76 9.96 -17.20
CA PRO A 336 8.88 11.10 -18.09
C PRO A 336 8.58 10.66 -19.53
N GLU A 337 7.74 11.41 -20.21
CA GLU A 337 7.47 11.31 -21.63
C GLU A 337 7.80 12.66 -22.27
N THR A 338 8.52 12.65 -23.40
CA THR A 338 8.81 13.87 -24.15
C THR A 338 7.80 14.00 -25.27
N LYS A 339 6.94 15.02 -25.19
CA LYS A 339 5.99 15.38 -26.23
C LYS A 339 6.33 16.78 -26.70
N ASP A 340 6.60 16.94 -28.00
CA ASP A 340 6.93 18.22 -28.63
C ASP A 340 8.08 19.02 -27.96
N GLY A 341 9.05 18.31 -27.38
CA GLY A 341 10.22 18.92 -26.72
C GLY A 341 10.00 19.35 -25.27
N VAL A 342 8.79 19.16 -24.73
CA VAL A 342 8.47 19.36 -23.31
C VAL A 342 8.48 18.01 -22.60
N MET A 343 9.09 17.96 -21.41
CA MET A 343 9.10 16.78 -20.56
C MET A 343 7.86 16.79 -19.66
N GLU A 344 6.98 15.81 -19.82
CA GLU A 344 5.79 15.60 -19.00
C GLU A 344 5.94 14.32 -18.19
N PHE A 345 5.36 14.23 -17.00
CA PHE A 345 5.31 12.98 -16.23
C PHE A 345 3.93 12.36 -16.35
N LYS A 346 3.85 11.10 -16.81
CA LYS A 346 2.59 10.35 -16.89
C LYS A 346 2.59 9.14 -15.97
N PRO A 347 1.44 8.82 -15.34
CA PRO A 347 1.29 7.55 -14.64
C PRO A 347 1.38 6.41 -15.65
N VAL A 348 2.28 5.47 -15.37
CA VAL A 348 2.44 4.24 -16.13
C VAL A 348 2.11 3.08 -15.21
N ASP A 349 1.14 2.28 -15.62
CA ASP A 349 0.71 1.10 -14.88
C ASP A 349 1.83 0.09 -14.80
N GLY A 350 2.08 -0.43 -13.59
CA GLY A 350 3.05 -1.47 -13.33
C GLY A 350 2.57 -2.87 -13.72
N VAL A 351 3.46 -3.86 -13.59
CA VAL A 351 3.20 -5.23 -14.06
C VAL A 351 1.98 -5.88 -13.41
N PHE A 352 1.75 -5.62 -12.11
CA PHE A 352 0.67 -6.21 -11.33
C PHE A 352 -0.68 -5.59 -11.69
N LYS A 353 -0.72 -4.26 -11.79
CA LYS A 353 -1.94 -3.53 -12.18
C LYS A 353 -2.42 -3.98 -13.56
N ARG A 354 -1.53 -4.04 -14.56
CA ARG A 354 -1.89 -4.47 -15.93
C ARG A 354 -2.51 -5.87 -15.99
N ILE A 355 -1.98 -6.84 -15.23
CA ILE A 355 -2.58 -8.19 -15.21
C ILE A 355 -3.86 -8.25 -14.36
N ALA A 356 -3.95 -7.48 -13.27
CA ALA A 356 -5.17 -7.36 -12.49
C ALA A 356 -6.31 -6.75 -13.30
N ASP A 357 -6.05 -5.70 -14.07
CA ASP A 357 -7.06 -5.07 -14.93
C ASP A 357 -7.51 -6.02 -16.06
N LYS A 358 -6.59 -6.81 -16.63
CA LYS A 358 -6.96 -7.87 -17.58
C LYS A 358 -7.83 -8.94 -16.94
N ALA A 359 -7.43 -9.43 -15.77
CA ALA A 359 -8.17 -10.43 -15.01
C ALA A 359 -9.55 -9.93 -14.59
N LEU A 360 -9.65 -8.65 -14.23
CA LEU A 360 -10.89 -8.00 -13.83
C LEU A 360 -11.91 -7.98 -14.98
N ASN A 361 -11.45 -7.71 -16.21
CA ASN A 361 -12.28 -7.63 -17.41
C ASN A 361 -12.60 -9.00 -18.06
N ASP A 362 -12.11 -10.12 -17.49
CA ASP A 362 -12.40 -11.48 -17.95
C ASP A 362 -12.90 -12.34 -16.79
N ASN A 363 -14.21 -12.65 -16.79
CA ASN A 363 -14.83 -13.47 -15.74
C ASN A 363 -14.67 -14.98 -15.95
N ASN A 364 -14.17 -15.42 -17.11
CA ASN A 364 -14.20 -16.84 -17.51
C ASN A 364 -12.83 -17.53 -17.37
N SER A 365 -11.74 -16.77 -17.28
CA SER A 365 -10.39 -17.31 -17.17
C SER A 365 -9.75 -16.94 -15.84
N ASN A 366 -8.88 -17.82 -15.34
CA ASN A 366 -7.92 -17.43 -14.31
C ASN A 366 -6.70 -16.76 -14.94
N TYR A 367 -6.05 -15.91 -14.16
CA TYR A 367 -4.83 -15.19 -14.51
C TYR A 367 -3.77 -15.49 -13.47
N VAL A 368 -2.51 -15.49 -13.86
CA VAL A 368 -1.39 -15.83 -12.97
C VAL A 368 -0.28 -14.81 -13.12
N ILE A 369 0.12 -14.19 -12.02
CA ILE A 369 1.39 -13.48 -11.94
C ILE A 369 2.41 -14.34 -11.18
N ILE A 370 3.56 -14.56 -11.82
CA ILE A 370 4.71 -15.23 -11.23
C ILE A 370 5.72 -14.15 -10.83
N ILE A 371 6.11 -14.16 -9.56
CA ILE A 371 7.09 -13.25 -8.97
C ILE A 371 8.29 -14.06 -8.51
N ASP A 372 9.32 -14.10 -9.34
CA ASP A 372 10.56 -14.80 -9.04
C ASP A 372 11.40 -14.00 -8.04
N GLU A 373 12.11 -14.69 -7.14
CA GLU A 373 12.91 -14.08 -6.08
C GLU A 373 12.13 -13.06 -5.23
N ILE A 374 10.90 -13.42 -4.84
CA ILE A 374 9.93 -12.51 -4.20
C ILE A 374 10.45 -11.86 -2.92
N ASN A 375 11.45 -12.47 -2.27
CA ASN A 375 12.07 -11.97 -1.06
C ASN A 375 13.17 -10.92 -1.32
N ARG A 376 13.69 -10.77 -2.54
CA ARG A 376 14.77 -9.81 -2.88
C ARG A 376 14.34 -8.35 -2.96
N ALA A 377 13.05 -8.06 -2.81
CA ALA A 377 12.52 -6.71 -2.66
C ALA A 377 11.71 -6.62 -1.36
N ASN A 378 11.59 -5.40 -0.82
CA ASN A 378 10.71 -5.15 0.31
C ASN A 378 9.24 -5.26 -0.14
N MET A 379 8.67 -6.45 0.00
CA MET A 379 7.29 -6.75 -0.44
C MET A 379 6.26 -5.77 0.15
N SER A 380 6.41 -5.33 1.40
CA SER A 380 5.48 -4.38 2.01
C SER A 380 5.50 -3.03 1.29
N LYS A 381 6.70 -2.56 0.90
CA LYS A 381 6.86 -1.35 0.10
C LYS A 381 6.35 -1.53 -1.33
N VAL A 382 6.62 -2.68 -1.95
CA VAL A 382 6.21 -2.97 -3.34
C VAL A 382 4.70 -3.09 -3.47
N LEU A 383 4.02 -3.72 -2.50
CA LEU A 383 2.57 -3.89 -2.51
C LEU A 383 1.82 -2.67 -2.00
N GLY A 384 2.42 -1.85 -1.12
CA GLY A 384 1.78 -0.67 -0.54
C GLY A 384 0.40 -0.98 0.04
N GLU A 385 -0.62 -0.26 -0.42
CA GLU A 385 -2.02 -0.42 -0.03
C GLU A 385 -2.65 -1.76 -0.48
N LEU A 386 -2.05 -2.47 -1.45
CA LEU A 386 -2.57 -3.74 -1.97
C LEU A 386 -2.37 -4.91 -1.02
N ILE A 387 -1.60 -4.72 0.04
CA ILE A 387 -1.30 -5.75 1.03
C ILE A 387 -2.58 -6.37 1.62
N THR A 388 -3.66 -5.60 1.69
CA THR A 388 -4.96 -6.07 2.17
C THR A 388 -5.81 -6.68 1.05
N LEU A 389 -5.69 -6.17 -0.18
CA LEU A 389 -6.49 -6.62 -1.33
C LEU A 389 -6.10 -8.02 -1.83
N ILE A 390 -4.89 -8.47 -1.55
CA ILE A 390 -4.46 -9.83 -1.93
C ILE A 390 -5.09 -10.92 -1.05
N GLU A 391 -5.65 -10.59 0.12
CA GLU A 391 -6.35 -11.53 0.99
C GLU A 391 -7.56 -12.14 0.27
N GLU A 392 -7.80 -13.44 0.45
CA GLU A 392 -8.82 -14.16 -0.33
C GLU A 392 -10.20 -13.51 -0.23
N ASP A 393 -10.70 -13.18 0.96
CA ASP A 393 -12.04 -12.63 1.15
C ASP A 393 -12.18 -11.16 0.71
N LYS A 394 -11.06 -10.47 0.47
CA LYS A 394 -11.00 -9.03 0.14
C LYS A 394 -10.96 -8.75 -1.35
N ARG A 395 -10.84 -9.78 -2.17
CA ARG A 395 -10.77 -9.65 -3.62
C ARG A 395 -12.13 -9.34 -4.24
N TRP A 396 -12.11 -8.62 -5.34
CA TRP A 396 -13.30 -8.23 -6.08
C TRP A 396 -14.07 -9.45 -6.59
N GLY A 397 -15.35 -9.55 -6.23
CA GLY A 397 -16.19 -10.71 -6.41
C GLY A 397 -16.39 -11.58 -5.16
N GLU A 398 -15.63 -11.37 -4.08
CA GLU A 398 -15.84 -12.08 -2.81
C GLU A 398 -16.73 -11.29 -1.85
N ILE A 399 -17.24 -11.96 -0.81
CA ILE A 399 -18.24 -11.39 0.11
C ILE A 399 -17.75 -10.11 0.81
N ASN A 400 -16.46 -10.05 1.15
CA ASN A 400 -15.85 -8.92 1.83
C ASN A 400 -14.96 -8.09 0.88
N GLU A 401 -15.32 -8.03 -0.41
CA GLU A 401 -14.55 -7.30 -1.43
C GLU A 401 -14.20 -5.87 -1.00
N LEU A 402 -12.96 -5.47 -1.31
CA LEU A 402 -12.44 -4.15 -1.03
C LEU A 402 -11.84 -3.55 -2.31
N SER A 403 -11.87 -2.22 -2.36
CA SER A 403 -11.14 -1.42 -3.32
C SER A 403 -10.25 -0.42 -2.61
N VAL A 404 -9.21 0.04 -3.30
CA VAL A 404 -8.36 1.14 -2.88
C VAL A 404 -8.36 2.21 -3.97
N THR A 405 -7.95 3.41 -3.60
CA THR A 405 -7.67 4.48 -4.57
C THR A 405 -6.17 4.63 -4.69
N LEU A 406 -5.63 4.40 -5.89
CA LEU A 406 -4.21 4.57 -6.18
C LEU A 406 -3.81 6.05 -6.08
N PRO A 407 -2.51 6.38 -5.96
CA PRO A 407 -2.03 7.76 -5.97
C PRO A 407 -2.47 8.59 -7.19
N SER A 408 -2.71 7.94 -8.33
CA SER A 408 -3.27 8.57 -9.54
C SER A 408 -4.73 9.02 -9.41
N GLY A 409 -5.43 8.58 -8.36
CA GLY A 409 -6.87 8.77 -8.19
C GLY A 409 -7.72 7.63 -8.77
N GLU A 410 -7.10 6.68 -9.47
CA GLU A 410 -7.79 5.51 -10.03
C GLU A 410 -8.25 4.55 -8.92
N VAL A 411 -9.47 4.01 -9.04
CA VAL A 411 -9.95 2.93 -8.17
C VAL A 411 -9.34 1.62 -8.64
N PHE A 412 -8.63 0.93 -7.75
CA PHE A 412 -8.00 -0.34 -8.01
C PHE A 412 -8.55 -1.45 -7.12
N VAL A 413 -8.68 -2.64 -7.70
CA VAL A 413 -9.15 -3.85 -7.05
C VAL A 413 -8.31 -5.04 -7.50
N VAL A 414 -8.18 -6.05 -6.63
CA VAL A 414 -7.59 -7.35 -7.01
C VAL A 414 -8.74 -8.32 -7.28
N PRO A 415 -8.94 -8.80 -8.52
CA PRO A 415 -10.05 -9.68 -8.83
C PRO A 415 -9.83 -11.10 -8.28
N ASN A 416 -10.94 -11.79 -7.98
CA ASN A 416 -10.90 -13.14 -7.40
C ASN A 416 -10.37 -14.23 -8.36
N ASN A 417 -10.09 -13.93 -9.62
CA ASN A 417 -9.47 -14.86 -10.58
C ASN A 417 -7.97 -14.60 -10.84
N LEU A 418 -7.32 -13.67 -10.14
CA LEU A 418 -5.87 -13.39 -10.29
C LEU A 418 -5.02 -14.15 -9.26
N TYR A 419 -4.24 -15.13 -9.65
CA TYR A 419 -3.38 -15.90 -8.75
C TYR A 419 -1.97 -15.33 -8.70
N ILE A 420 -1.36 -15.35 -7.51
CA ILE A 420 0.02 -14.91 -7.27
C ILE A 420 0.87 -16.12 -6.92
N ILE A 421 1.93 -16.37 -7.68
CA ILE A 421 2.92 -17.41 -7.40
C ILE A 421 4.28 -16.75 -7.18
N GLY A 422 4.78 -16.78 -5.96
CA GLY A 422 6.14 -16.35 -5.63
C GLY A 422 7.13 -17.51 -5.68
N THR A 423 8.40 -17.24 -6.00
CA THR A 423 9.51 -18.14 -5.67
C THR A 423 10.42 -17.50 -4.65
N MET A 424 10.95 -18.28 -3.71
CA MET A 424 11.80 -17.79 -2.63
C MET A 424 13.01 -18.71 -2.45
N ASN A 425 14.21 -18.16 -2.62
CA ASN A 425 15.44 -18.82 -2.17
C ASN A 425 15.64 -18.54 -0.68
N THR A 426 15.65 -19.59 0.13
CA THR A 426 15.78 -19.47 1.58
C THR A 426 17.22 -19.45 2.09
N ALA A 427 18.19 -19.87 1.26
CA ALA A 427 19.62 -19.84 1.61
C ALA A 427 20.22 -18.43 1.71
N ASP A 428 19.62 -17.46 1.04
CA ASP A 428 20.21 -16.12 0.87
C ASP A 428 19.88 -15.26 2.11
N LYS A 429 20.90 -15.10 2.97
CA LYS A 429 20.83 -14.38 4.25
C LYS A 429 20.80 -12.85 4.10
N SER A 430 21.02 -12.31 2.89
CA SER A 430 21.11 -10.87 2.61
C SER A 430 19.76 -10.20 2.31
N ILE A 431 18.68 -10.93 2.53
CA ILE A 431 17.34 -10.66 2.01
C ILE A 431 16.42 -10.08 3.09
N SER A 432 15.49 -9.20 2.69
CA SER A 432 14.43 -8.72 3.58
C SER A 432 13.55 -9.86 4.09
N ILE A 433 13.43 -9.97 5.42
CA ILE A 433 12.52 -10.91 6.07
C ILE A 433 11.09 -10.61 5.59
N ILE A 434 10.36 -11.63 5.12
CA ILE A 434 8.94 -11.48 4.82
C ILE A 434 8.21 -11.17 6.13
N ASP A 435 7.56 -10.01 6.18
CA ASP A 435 6.76 -9.56 7.32
C ASP A 435 5.70 -10.62 7.69
N VAL A 436 5.46 -10.82 8.98
CA VAL A 436 4.40 -11.69 9.52
C VAL A 436 3.04 -11.40 8.89
N ALA A 437 2.74 -10.12 8.62
CA ALA A 437 1.50 -9.71 7.98
C ALA A 437 1.40 -10.21 6.53
N LEU A 438 2.51 -10.29 5.79
CA LEU A 438 2.54 -10.89 4.46
C LEU A 438 2.52 -12.41 4.53
N ARG A 439 3.27 -13.00 5.46
CA ARG A 439 3.34 -14.46 5.62
C ARG A 439 1.96 -15.10 5.78
N ARG A 440 1.04 -14.49 6.52
CA ARG A 440 -0.34 -15.01 6.68
C ARG A 440 -1.22 -14.94 5.42
N ARG A 441 -0.76 -14.26 4.36
CA ARG A 441 -1.51 -14.04 3.10
C ARG A 441 -1.07 -14.95 1.98
N PHE A 442 0.00 -15.72 2.18
CA PHE A 442 0.55 -16.68 1.24
C PHE A 442 0.57 -18.08 1.85
N GLU A 443 0.27 -19.08 1.04
CA GLU A 443 0.57 -20.46 1.36
C GLU A 443 2.01 -20.79 1.00
N PHE A 444 2.78 -21.36 1.93
CA PHE A 444 4.20 -21.67 1.74
C PHE A 444 4.34 -23.14 1.36
N ILE A 445 4.79 -23.40 0.14
CA ILE A 445 4.95 -24.75 -0.41
C ILE A 445 6.45 -25.03 -0.56
N GLU A 446 6.95 -25.98 0.24
CA GLU A 446 8.36 -26.37 0.20
C GLU A 446 8.66 -27.17 -1.07
N GLN A 447 9.68 -26.76 -1.80
CA GLN A 447 10.28 -27.49 -2.92
C GLN A 447 11.54 -28.17 -2.44
N GLN A 448 11.37 -29.44 -2.03
CA GLN A 448 12.44 -30.24 -1.45
C GLN A 448 13.47 -30.67 -2.50
N VAL A 449 14.67 -31.03 -2.03
CA VAL A 449 15.64 -31.69 -2.88
C VAL A 449 15.11 -33.07 -3.26
N ASP A 450 15.01 -33.33 -4.56
CA ASP A 450 14.66 -34.63 -5.12
C ASP A 450 15.87 -35.31 -5.79
N PRO A 451 16.61 -36.18 -5.08
CA PRO A 451 17.73 -36.92 -5.65
C PRO A 451 17.32 -37.87 -6.78
N SER A 452 16.06 -38.28 -6.88
CA SER A 452 15.60 -39.22 -7.91
C SER A 452 15.77 -38.66 -9.33
N LYS A 453 15.76 -37.34 -9.47
CA LYS A 453 15.99 -36.61 -10.73
C LYS A 453 17.45 -36.64 -11.22
N VAL A 454 18.39 -37.08 -10.37
CA VAL A 454 19.79 -37.30 -10.77
C VAL A 454 19.91 -38.72 -11.30
N THR A 455 20.08 -38.89 -12.61
CA THR A 455 20.06 -40.21 -13.27
C THR A 455 21.29 -41.06 -12.97
N ASP A 456 22.48 -40.45 -12.88
CA ASP A 456 23.71 -41.13 -12.50
C ASP A 456 23.71 -41.48 -11.01
N THR A 457 23.75 -42.78 -10.69
CA THR A 457 23.68 -43.29 -9.31
C THR A 457 24.83 -42.79 -8.44
N LYS A 458 26.05 -42.69 -8.98
CA LYS A 458 27.22 -42.23 -8.21
C LYS A 458 27.11 -40.74 -7.89
N LEU A 459 26.70 -39.92 -8.86
CA LEU A 459 26.42 -38.51 -8.61
C LEU A 459 25.28 -38.30 -7.61
N ARG A 460 24.23 -39.13 -7.69
CA ARG A 460 23.13 -39.10 -6.73
C ARG A 460 23.61 -39.40 -5.31
N GLU A 461 24.50 -40.38 -5.14
CA GLU A 461 25.13 -40.66 -3.84
C GLU A 461 25.98 -39.50 -3.34
N VAL A 462 26.76 -38.86 -4.21
CA VAL A 462 27.53 -37.65 -3.86
C VAL A 462 26.60 -36.54 -3.35
N LEU A 463 25.53 -36.23 -4.08
CA LEU A 463 24.52 -35.25 -3.68
C LEU A 463 23.94 -35.57 -2.29
N ASN A 464 23.54 -36.83 -2.06
CA ASN A 464 22.99 -37.27 -0.78
C ASN A 464 23.99 -37.12 0.37
N LYS A 465 25.27 -37.49 0.15
CA LYS A 465 26.32 -37.34 1.17
C LYS A 465 26.59 -35.87 1.49
N ILE A 466 26.65 -35.00 0.47
CA ILE A 466 26.79 -33.54 0.67
C ILE A 466 25.63 -33.02 1.52
N ASN A 467 24.39 -33.33 1.14
CA ASN A 467 23.20 -32.83 1.82
C ASN A 467 23.03 -33.40 3.23
N SER A 468 23.37 -34.67 3.47
CA SER A 468 23.39 -35.24 4.82
C SER A 468 24.37 -34.48 5.70
N LYS A 469 25.60 -34.26 5.22
CA LYS A 469 26.61 -33.56 5.99
C LYS A 469 26.27 -32.08 6.21
N LEU A 470 25.66 -31.42 5.22
CA LEU A 470 25.15 -30.06 5.36
C LEU A 470 24.05 -29.95 6.42
N LYS A 471 23.10 -30.89 6.42
CA LYS A 471 22.04 -30.95 7.42
C LYS A 471 22.62 -31.11 8.82
N ASP A 472 23.59 -32.02 8.99
CA ASP A 472 24.25 -32.24 10.29
C ASP A 472 25.04 -31.02 10.78
N GLU A 473 25.69 -30.28 9.87
CA GLU A 473 26.52 -29.11 10.21
C GLU A 473 25.73 -27.82 10.42
N THR A 474 24.55 -27.69 9.80
CA THR A 474 23.78 -26.44 9.76
C THR A 474 22.42 -26.51 10.44
N ASP A 475 21.91 -27.71 10.71
CA ASP A 475 20.55 -27.97 11.22
C ASP A 475 19.45 -27.26 10.40
N SER A 476 19.67 -27.13 9.09
CA SER A 476 18.78 -26.38 8.18
C SER A 476 18.58 -27.11 6.85
N THR A 477 17.35 -27.11 6.36
CA THR A 477 17.00 -27.59 5.01
C THR A 477 17.18 -26.51 3.93
N ASP A 478 17.31 -25.24 4.33
CA ASP A 478 17.44 -24.10 3.43
C ASP A 478 18.82 -24.03 2.76
N LEU A 479 19.84 -24.57 3.44
CA LEU A 479 21.23 -24.61 2.98
C LEU A 479 21.60 -25.91 2.26
N LEU A 480 20.62 -26.73 1.88
CA LEU A 480 20.89 -27.90 1.06
C LEU A 480 21.30 -27.51 -0.35
N VAL A 481 21.89 -28.45 -1.07
CA VAL A 481 22.22 -28.33 -2.49
C VAL A 481 21.12 -29.01 -3.30
N GLY A 482 20.56 -28.28 -4.26
CA GLY A 482 19.51 -28.79 -5.13
C GLY A 482 20.00 -29.76 -6.20
N HIS A 483 19.09 -30.64 -6.64
CA HIS A 483 19.37 -31.66 -7.66
C HIS A 483 19.65 -31.06 -9.05
N ALA A 484 19.18 -29.84 -9.35
CA ALA A 484 19.37 -29.22 -10.67
C ALA A 484 20.84 -29.06 -11.07
N TYR A 485 21.76 -28.87 -10.10
CA TYR A 485 23.20 -28.82 -10.38
C TYR A 485 23.72 -30.15 -10.98
N PHE A 486 23.14 -31.27 -10.54
CA PHE A 486 23.56 -32.63 -10.87
C PHE A 486 22.81 -33.24 -12.06
N MET A 487 21.66 -32.66 -12.45
CA MET A 487 20.87 -33.15 -13.58
C MET A 487 21.68 -33.10 -14.89
N ASN A 488 21.42 -34.10 -15.75
CA ASN A 488 22.04 -34.29 -17.07
C ASN A 488 23.58 -34.31 -17.04
N LYS A 489 24.18 -34.81 -15.96
CA LYS A 489 25.63 -35.01 -15.80
C LYS A 489 25.93 -36.43 -15.41
N THR A 490 27.17 -36.84 -15.60
CA THR A 490 27.69 -38.12 -15.12
C THR A 490 28.82 -37.92 -14.13
N ILE A 491 29.26 -39.00 -13.50
CA ILE A 491 30.42 -38.97 -12.60
C ILE A 491 31.70 -38.41 -13.26
N ASP A 492 31.82 -38.43 -14.58
CA ASP A 492 32.95 -37.86 -15.31
C ASP A 492 32.97 -36.32 -15.31
N ASP A 493 31.86 -35.67 -14.95
CA ASP A 493 31.76 -34.22 -14.81
C ASP A 493 32.00 -33.73 -13.38
N LEU A 494 32.33 -34.64 -12.44
CA LEU A 494 32.33 -34.33 -11.00
C LEU A 494 33.31 -33.23 -10.63
N ASP A 495 34.52 -33.22 -11.18
CA ASP A 495 35.53 -32.19 -10.93
C ASP A 495 35.01 -30.80 -11.36
N LYS A 496 34.47 -30.68 -12.57
CA LYS A 496 33.93 -29.43 -13.11
C LYS A 496 32.72 -28.98 -12.29
N LEU A 497 31.81 -29.90 -11.99
CA LEU A 497 30.61 -29.64 -11.19
C LEU A 497 30.96 -29.09 -9.81
N LEU A 498 31.81 -29.81 -9.06
CA LEU A 498 32.18 -29.41 -7.71
C LEU A 498 32.98 -28.12 -7.72
N ASN A 499 34.00 -28.00 -8.57
CA ASN A 499 34.89 -26.83 -8.57
C ASN A 499 34.20 -25.55 -9.01
N ARG A 500 33.25 -25.62 -9.95
CA ARG A 500 32.66 -24.43 -10.56
C ARG A 500 31.33 -24.01 -9.92
N ALA A 501 30.59 -24.94 -9.32
CA ALA A 501 29.27 -24.65 -8.76
C ALA A 501 29.19 -24.94 -7.26
N ILE A 502 29.52 -26.15 -6.82
CA ILE A 502 29.23 -26.57 -5.44
C ILE A 502 30.23 -26.01 -4.43
N ILE A 503 31.53 -26.12 -4.69
CA ILE A 503 32.56 -25.62 -3.78
C ILE A 503 32.38 -24.11 -3.51
N PRO A 504 32.25 -23.23 -4.53
CA PRO A 504 32.00 -21.81 -4.30
C PRO A 504 30.79 -21.55 -3.40
N LEU A 505 29.67 -22.25 -3.64
CA LEU A 505 28.46 -22.16 -2.83
C LEU A 505 28.69 -22.56 -1.36
N LEU A 506 29.42 -23.65 -1.13
CA LEU A 506 29.75 -24.10 0.23
C LEU A 506 30.65 -23.10 0.97
N TYR A 507 31.56 -22.42 0.27
CA TYR A 507 32.35 -21.35 0.89
C TYR A 507 31.46 -20.20 1.37
N GLU A 508 30.41 -19.84 0.62
CA GLU A 508 29.43 -18.84 1.06
C GLU A 508 28.63 -19.33 2.28
N TYR A 509 28.16 -20.58 2.28
CA TYR A 509 27.39 -21.15 3.38
C TYR A 509 28.18 -21.22 4.69
N PHE A 510 29.48 -21.49 4.60
CA PHE A 510 30.37 -21.62 5.75
C PHE A 510 31.24 -20.38 6.01
N PHE A 511 30.88 -19.21 5.47
CA PHE A 511 31.60 -17.94 5.71
C PHE A 511 33.12 -18.06 5.48
N ASP A 512 33.48 -18.58 4.30
CA ASP A 512 34.84 -18.87 3.85
C ASP A 512 35.65 -19.88 4.70
N ASN A 513 34.99 -20.68 5.55
CA ASN A 513 35.65 -21.73 6.33
C ASN A 513 36.04 -22.95 5.48
N GLY A 514 37.23 -22.89 4.89
CA GLY A 514 37.76 -23.95 4.02
C GLY A 514 37.89 -25.33 4.68
N LYS A 515 38.06 -25.42 6.01
CA LYS A 515 38.11 -26.71 6.73
C LYS A 515 36.75 -27.42 6.70
N LYS A 516 35.67 -26.67 6.91
CA LYS A 516 34.30 -27.20 6.81
C LYS A 516 33.96 -27.61 5.39
N VAL A 517 34.27 -26.77 4.40
CA VAL A 517 34.06 -27.09 2.99
C VAL A 517 34.82 -28.36 2.60
N LYS A 518 36.08 -28.46 3.00
CA LYS A 518 36.91 -29.66 2.77
C LYS A 518 36.29 -30.91 3.39
N SER A 519 35.86 -30.84 4.65
CA SER A 519 35.21 -31.96 5.35
C SER A 519 33.95 -32.46 4.62
N VAL A 520 33.10 -31.53 4.14
CA VAL A 520 31.90 -31.88 3.37
C VAL A 520 32.26 -32.58 2.05
N ILE A 521 33.22 -32.03 1.30
CA ILE A 521 33.58 -32.55 -0.02
C ILE A 521 34.32 -33.89 0.10
N GLU A 522 35.32 -34.02 0.98
CA GLU A 522 36.08 -35.26 1.17
C GLU A 522 35.18 -36.43 1.55
N GLY A 523 34.22 -36.21 2.45
CA GLY A 523 33.25 -37.23 2.83
C GLY A 523 32.33 -37.65 1.67
N ALA A 524 31.98 -36.71 0.80
CA ALA A 524 31.06 -36.96 -0.30
C ALA A 524 31.68 -37.68 -1.49
N ILE A 525 32.93 -37.38 -1.84
CA ILE A 525 33.59 -37.93 -3.04
C ILE A 525 34.38 -39.21 -2.77
N LYS A 526 34.35 -39.73 -1.54
CA LYS A 526 34.98 -41.01 -1.22
C LYS A 526 34.48 -42.11 -2.16
N ASP A 527 35.41 -42.89 -2.71
CA ASP A 527 35.18 -44.01 -3.63
C ASP A 527 34.66 -43.62 -5.03
N THR A 528 34.85 -42.35 -5.44
CA THR A 528 34.45 -41.86 -6.78
C THR A 528 35.59 -41.79 -7.81
N GLY A 529 36.85 -42.01 -7.40
CA GLY A 529 38.03 -41.82 -8.25
C GLY A 529 38.46 -40.35 -8.40
N TYR A 530 38.03 -39.50 -7.46
CA TYR A 530 38.40 -38.09 -7.35
C TYR A 530 38.91 -37.79 -5.94
N LYS A 531 39.85 -36.84 -5.84
CA LYS A 531 40.44 -36.39 -4.58
C LYS A 531 40.41 -34.87 -4.45
N VAL A 532 40.45 -34.39 -3.20
CA VAL A 532 40.60 -32.97 -2.91
C VAL A 532 42.07 -32.58 -3.05
N ASP A 533 42.34 -31.63 -3.93
CA ASP A 533 43.61 -30.93 -4.05
C ASP A 533 43.57 -29.64 -3.21
N SER A 534 44.38 -29.62 -2.14
CA SER A 534 44.58 -28.46 -1.27
C SER A 534 45.89 -27.71 -1.56
N SER A 535 46.63 -28.10 -2.60
CA SER A 535 47.93 -27.49 -2.96
C SER A 535 47.80 -26.18 -3.74
N ALA A 536 46.61 -25.88 -4.27
CA ALA A 536 46.35 -24.66 -5.02
C ALA A 536 46.39 -23.42 -4.10
N LEU A 537 47.07 -22.35 -4.55
CA LEU A 537 46.89 -21.00 -4.02
C LEU A 537 45.43 -20.56 -4.26
N GLY A 538 44.56 -20.74 -3.27
CA GLY A 538 43.14 -20.36 -3.34
C GLY A 538 42.19 -21.36 -2.65
N ARG A 539 40.91 -21.36 -3.06
CA ARG A 539 39.90 -22.32 -2.60
C ARG A 539 40.31 -23.75 -2.99
N ILE A 540 39.93 -24.73 -2.17
CA ILE A 540 40.16 -26.16 -2.47
C ILE A 540 39.59 -26.55 -3.83
N LYS A 541 40.19 -27.55 -4.48
CA LYS A 541 39.71 -28.11 -5.74
C LYS A 541 39.53 -29.62 -5.66
N VAL A 542 38.72 -30.17 -6.55
CA VAL A 542 38.58 -31.60 -6.79
C VAL A 542 39.26 -31.93 -8.12
N VAL A 543 40.10 -32.96 -8.13
CA VAL A 543 40.80 -33.45 -9.32
C VAL A 543 40.58 -34.95 -9.44
N LYS A 544 40.57 -35.45 -10.69
CA LYS A 544 40.54 -36.90 -10.94
C LYS A 544 41.84 -37.52 -10.42
N GLU A 545 41.75 -38.68 -9.78
CA GLU A 545 42.86 -39.29 -9.03
C GLU A 545 44.09 -39.63 -9.86
#